data_AF-A0A1Z5JPA8-F1
#
_entry.id   AF-A0A1Z5JPA8-F1
#
_cell.length_a   1.000
_cell.length_b   1.000
_cell.length_c   1.000
_cell.angle_alpha   90.00
_cell.angle_beta   90.00
_cell.angle_gamma   90.00
#
_symmetry.space_group_name_H-M   'P 1'
#
loop_
_entity.id
_entity.type
_entity.pdbx_description
1 polymer ?
#
loop_
_entity_poly.entity_id
_entity_poly.type
_entity_poly.pdbx_seq_one_letter_code
_entity_poly.pdbx_strand_id
1 'polypeptide(L)'
;MTISFQQLDLGLKSPVGGVLVRFSAIETIMDDNILEENYAEDILCRSCRHAFATESMRCGASIPESSFHSDTHIAKRIRQSGIEVSRQYPQTCAQCHPDHCPPADKRYWRYDRVDIATQKAVHVELNAVPFRNRLPPHAVENITQYLLMDYPERIYPAREYFFDYNPSIIQLPEPDGKARYLASFRVSNQHYCLHPDERKLMNGIMKTDGSLDSAKSPPPAKNWLGLAWLDEQLQIVQDTILDVRPVGFPAAEDFRLVRLGNEIYLTSYDQIAPLFFHEKNDTVRIPQVHPEIPAPTVYLRNFVSCAPCRRTSKRGFCGKNFNYVGLTPDQAIAEIWPSPPHLVRTVNLTQPCDRSAEPEDFVDVAASLRPSFATVEEVLFPHLPSEASLLTRGRGGACCIPWVDPRTQQPVWVGVLHTKTPSQGNRQRVANVTANHYLSQFYAFEQAPPFNLVALSGFFCLGFQDGADRVHHLAQLSSWRRLELGITFNCPRIHFVSGITFKAGDPSTIVLALGVNDCYSLFLEVPTSSVDEMLFQCPPG
;
A
#
# COMPACT_ATOMS: atom_id res chain seq x y z
N MET A 1 -24.01 28.32 -45.54
CA MET A 1 -22.87 29.03 -44.92
C MET A 1 -21.92 27.94 -44.47
N THR A 2 -20.94 27.64 -45.32
CA THR A 2 -20.15 26.40 -45.28
C THR A 2 -18.73 26.82 -44.98
N ILE A 3 -18.21 26.45 -43.80
CA ILE A 3 -16.86 26.83 -43.37
C ILE A 3 -15.89 25.78 -43.89
N SER A 4 -14.99 26.24 -44.76
CA SER A 4 -13.83 25.52 -45.29
C SER A 4 -12.68 25.62 -44.29
N PHE A 5 -12.05 24.50 -43.95
CA PHE A 5 -10.77 24.48 -43.22
C PHE A 5 -9.62 24.53 -44.23
N GLN A 6 -8.89 25.65 -44.24
CA GLN A 6 -7.59 25.75 -44.89
C GLN A 6 -6.54 25.03 -44.04
N GLN A 7 -5.81 24.12 -44.69
CA GLN A 7 -4.70 23.38 -44.12
C GLN A 7 -3.45 24.28 -44.20
N LEU A 8 -2.88 24.63 -43.04
CA LEU A 8 -1.62 25.36 -42.94
C LEU A 8 -0.46 24.37 -43.10
N ASP A 9 0.26 24.48 -44.21
CA ASP A 9 1.39 23.64 -44.58
C ASP A 9 2.68 24.23 -43.96
N LEU A 10 3.08 23.74 -42.79
CA LEU A 10 4.37 24.07 -42.18
C LEU A 10 5.42 23.05 -42.64
N GLY A 11 6.13 23.42 -43.70
CA GLY A 11 7.23 22.64 -44.24
C GLY A 11 8.40 22.48 -43.27
N LEU A 12 8.47 21.33 -42.60
CA LEU A 12 9.68 20.84 -41.95
C LEU A 12 10.07 19.51 -42.60
N LYS A 13 11.18 19.54 -43.35
CA LYS A 13 11.84 18.36 -43.91
C LYS A 13 12.43 17.52 -42.77
N SER A 14 11.94 16.29 -42.61
CA SER A 14 12.61 15.24 -41.84
C SER A 14 13.28 14.25 -42.80
N PRO A 15 14.58 13.95 -42.65
CA PRO A 15 15.18 12.79 -43.27
C PRO A 15 15.15 11.60 -42.30
N VAL A 16 14.96 10.42 -42.89
CA VAL A 16 15.12 9.07 -42.33
C VAL A 16 13.85 8.48 -41.69
N GLY A 17 13.35 7.44 -42.37
CA GLY A 17 12.09 6.76 -42.10
C GLY A 17 12.01 6.12 -40.72
N GLY A 18 11.02 6.57 -39.96
CA GLY A 18 10.44 5.86 -38.82
C GLY A 18 9.03 5.45 -39.19
N VAL A 19 8.75 4.14 -39.11
CA VAL A 19 7.40 3.58 -39.27
C VAL A 19 6.53 4.15 -38.15
N LEU A 20 5.53 4.96 -38.50
CA LEU A 20 4.55 5.50 -37.57
C LEU A 20 3.58 4.37 -37.19
N VAL A 21 3.86 3.67 -36.08
CA VAL A 21 2.91 2.73 -35.48
C VAL A 21 1.81 3.56 -34.82
N ARG A 22 0.65 3.66 -35.47
CA ARG A 22 -0.58 4.16 -34.85
C ARG A 22 -1.04 3.12 -33.83
N PHE A 23 -0.99 3.46 -32.55
CA PHE A 23 -1.77 2.76 -31.53
C PHE A 23 -3.24 3.15 -31.71
N SER A 24 -4.01 2.31 -32.39
CA SER A 24 -5.47 2.33 -32.26
C SER A 24 -5.79 1.81 -30.86
N ALA A 25 -6.41 2.66 -30.04
CA ALA A 25 -7.04 2.23 -28.81
C ALA A 25 -8.09 1.16 -29.17
N ILE A 26 -7.85 -0.07 -28.73
CA ILE A 26 -8.85 -1.13 -28.73
C ILE A 26 -9.65 -0.90 -27.44
N GLU A 27 -10.75 -0.16 -27.56
CA GLU A 27 -11.85 -0.27 -26.60
C GLU A 27 -12.53 -1.62 -26.87
N THR A 28 -12.08 -2.65 -26.15
CA THR A 28 -12.79 -3.93 -26.14
C THR A 28 -14.06 -3.74 -25.33
N ILE A 29 -15.20 -3.94 -25.99
CA ILE A 29 -16.51 -4.13 -25.38
C ILE A 29 -16.38 -5.28 -24.38
N MET A 30 -16.32 -4.96 -23.09
CA MET A 30 -16.68 -5.89 -22.03
C MET A 30 -18.18 -5.72 -21.83
N ASP A 31 -18.95 -6.79 -22.00
CA ASP A 31 -20.35 -6.84 -21.60
C ASP A 31 -20.45 -6.52 -20.10
N ASP A 32 -21.10 -5.40 -19.76
CA ASP A 32 -21.39 -4.93 -18.39
C ASP A 32 -22.43 -5.82 -17.65
N ASN A 33 -22.62 -7.07 -18.06
CA ASN A 33 -23.66 -7.98 -17.55
C ASN A 33 -23.13 -9.24 -16.83
N ILE A 34 -21.85 -9.30 -16.47
CA ILE A 34 -21.36 -10.33 -15.53
C ILE A 34 -21.21 -9.67 -14.16
N LEU A 35 -22.33 -9.60 -13.43
CA LEU A 35 -22.32 -9.35 -11.99
C LEU A 35 -21.89 -10.63 -11.25
N GLU A 36 -21.12 -10.42 -10.17
CA GLU A 36 -20.99 -11.28 -8.97
C GLU A 36 -19.94 -12.40 -8.90
N GLU A 37 -18.70 -12.21 -9.34
CA GLU A 37 -17.62 -13.10 -8.84
C GLU A 37 -16.33 -12.32 -8.49
N ASN A 38 -15.95 -12.38 -7.20
CA ASN A 38 -14.81 -11.67 -6.57
C ASN A 38 -13.44 -12.28 -6.90
N TYR A 39 -13.40 -13.15 -7.90
CA TYR A 39 -12.27 -13.96 -8.29
C TYR A 39 -12.20 -14.00 -9.81
N ALA A 40 -10.98 -14.21 -10.32
CA ALA A 40 -10.84 -14.61 -11.71
C ALA A 40 -10.89 -16.14 -11.78
N GLU A 41 -11.62 -16.66 -12.76
CA GLU A 41 -11.53 -18.07 -13.10
C GLU A 41 -10.29 -18.33 -13.96
N ASP A 42 -9.55 -19.35 -13.58
CA ASP A 42 -8.51 -19.99 -14.36
C ASP A 42 -9.12 -21.17 -15.14
N ILE A 43 -8.47 -21.51 -16.24
CA ILE A 43 -8.81 -22.67 -17.03
C ILE A 43 -8.24 -23.94 -16.39
N LEU A 44 -7.18 -23.80 -15.59
CA LEU A 44 -6.47 -24.90 -14.92
C LEU A 44 -6.80 -24.93 -13.43
N CYS A 45 -6.60 -26.08 -12.80
CA CYS A 45 -6.76 -26.18 -11.35
C CYS A 45 -5.60 -25.50 -10.62
N ARG A 46 -5.86 -25.07 -9.39
CA ARG A 46 -4.87 -24.58 -8.43
C ARG A 46 -3.68 -25.52 -8.36
N SER A 47 -2.49 -24.97 -8.09
CA SER A 47 -1.23 -25.71 -7.94
C SER A 47 -0.72 -26.41 -9.21
N CYS A 48 -1.49 -26.54 -10.30
CA CYS A 48 -0.99 -27.10 -11.55
C CYS A 48 0.32 -26.44 -11.97
N ARG A 49 0.37 -25.11 -12.05
CA ARG A 49 1.54 -24.39 -12.57
C ARG A 49 2.78 -24.53 -11.68
N HIS A 50 2.59 -24.82 -10.39
CA HIS A 50 3.68 -24.98 -9.41
C HIS A 50 4.08 -26.42 -9.13
N ALA A 51 3.28 -27.39 -9.55
CA ALA A 51 3.65 -28.78 -9.45
C ALA A 51 4.90 -29.07 -10.31
N PHE A 52 5.74 -29.99 -9.83
CA PHE A 52 6.97 -30.38 -10.48
C PHE A 52 6.71 -31.58 -11.40
N ALA A 53 6.78 -31.37 -12.71
CA ALA A 53 6.74 -32.44 -13.71
C ALA A 53 7.98 -33.35 -13.58
N THR A 54 9.14 -32.76 -13.28
CA THR A 54 10.42 -33.42 -12.97
C THR A 54 11.15 -32.68 -11.87
N GLU A 55 12.31 -33.17 -11.40
CA GLU A 55 13.14 -32.48 -10.39
C GLU A 55 13.48 -31.01 -10.74
N SER A 56 13.52 -30.67 -12.04
CA SER A 56 13.92 -29.35 -12.53
C SER A 56 12.84 -28.63 -13.34
N MET A 57 11.74 -29.29 -13.69
CA MET A 57 10.72 -28.74 -14.58
C MET A 57 9.35 -28.68 -13.90
N ARG A 58 8.66 -27.54 -14.05
CA ARG A 58 7.28 -27.34 -13.58
C ARG A 58 6.28 -27.75 -14.64
N CYS A 59 5.13 -28.26 -14.20
CA CYS A 59 4.02 -28.53 -15.11
C CYS A 59 3.59 -27.24 -15.86
N GLY A 60 3.58 -26.09 -15.16
CA GLY A 60 3.26 -24.79 -15.76
C GLY A 60 4.25 -24.32 -16.83
N ALA A 61 5.52 -24.74 -16.77
CA ALA A 61 6.51 -24.35 -17.77
C ALA A 61 6.27 -24.99 -19.15
N SER A 62 5.50 -26.07 -19.20
CA SER A 62 5.07 -26.74 -20.43
C SER A 62 3.72 -26.23 -20.97
N ILE A 63 3.08 -25.30 -20.25
CA ILE A 63 1.81 -24.70 -20.66
C ILE A 63 2.13 -23.33 -21.27
N PRO A 64 1.61 -23.00 -22.46
CA PRO A 64 1.81 -21.69 -23.07
C PRO A 64 1.43 -20.57 -22.10
N GLU A 65 2.25 -19.51 -22.04
CA GLU A 65 1.95 -18.34 -21.21
C GLU A 65 0.55 -17.82 -21.52
N SER A 66 -0.25 -17.62 -20.48
CA SER A 66 -1.54 -16.96 -20.62
C SER A 66 -1.30 -15.50 -20.90
N SER A 67 -1.45 -15.08 -22.16
CA SER A 67 -1.69 -13.67 -22.44
C SER A 67 -3.09 -13.36 -21.90
N PHE A 68 -3.18 -12.40 -20.98
CA PHE A 68 -4.40 -12.00 -20.26
C PHE A 68 -5.51 -11.43 -21.16
N HIS A 69 -5.34 -11.48 -22.47
CA HIS A 69 -6.37 -11.10 -23.42
C HIS A 69 -7.41 -12.22 -23.49
N SER A 70 -8.68 -11.84 -23.39
CA SER A 70 -9.88 -12.68 -23.51
C SER A 70 -10.06 -13.29 -24.91
N ASP A 71 -8.97 -13.64 -25.58
CA ASP A 71 -8.99 -14.38 -26.81
C ASP A 71 -9.38 -15.83 -26.47
N THR A 72 -10.59 -16.19 -26.84
CA THR A 72 -11.12 -17.55 -26.73
C THR A 72 -10.16 -18.61 -27.30
N HIS A 73 -9.29 -18.25 -28.26
CA HIS A 73 -8.25 -19.13 -28.78
C HIS A 73 -7.09 -19.37 -27.81
N ILE A 74 -6.73 -18.38 -26.99
CA ILE A 74 -5.70 -18.53 -25.95
C ILE A 74 -6.24 -19.42 -24.83
N ALA A 75 -7.48 -19.20 -24.41
CA ALA A 75 -8.11 -20.02 -23.39
C ALA A 75 -8.20 -21.52 -23.79
N LYS A 76 -8.62 -21.79 -25.04
CA LYS A 76 -8.64 -23.15 -25.60
C LYS A 76 -7.25 -23.79 -25.64
N ARG A 77 -6.21 -23.02 -25.99
CA ARG A 77 -4.82 -23.51 -26.02
C ARG A 77 -4.32 -23.88 -24.62
N ILE A 78 -4.54 -23.02 -23.62
CA ILE A 78 -4.17 -23.31 -22.22
C ILE A 78 -4.87 -24.58 -21.74
N ARG A 79 -6.18 -24.71 -22.00
CA ARG A 79 -6.97 -25.90 -21.65
C ARG A 79 -6.36 -27.17 -22.23
N GLN A 80 -6.07 -27.15 -23.53
CA GLN A 80 -5.51 -28.29 -24.24
C GLN A 80 -4.12 -28.66 -23.74
N SER A 81 -3.25 -27.67 -23.52
CA SER A 81 -1.91 -27.91 -22.97
C SER A 81 -1.96 -28.45 -21.54
N GLY A 82 -2.88 -27.99 -20.69
CA GLY A 82 -3.08 -28.56 -19.35
C GLY A 82 -3.45 -30.05 -19.39
N ILE A 83 -4.35 -30.43 -20.32
CA ILE A 83 -4.72 -31.83 -20.57
C ILE A 83 -3.49 -32.64 -21.02
N GLU A 84 -2.71 -32.13 -21.97
CA GLU A 84 -1.50 -32.80 -22.46
C GLU A 84 -0.46 -33.01 -21.36
N VAL A 85 -0.18 -31.97 -20.56
CA VAL A 85 0.76 -32.04 -19.44
C VAL A 85 0.29 -33.04 -18.38
N SER A 86 -1.01 -33.06 -18.06
CA SER A 86 -1.57 -34.03 -17.12
C SER A 86 -1.45 -35.49 -17.59
N ARG A 87 -1.54 -35.73 -18.91
CA ARG A 87 -1.34 -37.06 -19.50
C ARG A 87 0.12 -37.47 -19.55
N GLN A 88 1.01 -36.52 -19.81
CA GLN A 88 2.44 -36.77 -19.87
C GLN A 88 3.03 -37.03 -18.47
N TYR A 89 2.50 -36.36 -17.44
CA TYR A 89 2.97 -36.45 -16.05
C TYR A 89 1.81 -36.75 -15.09
N PRO A 90 1.19 -37.95 -15.18
CA PRO A 90 -0.05 -38.25 -14.45
C PRO A 90 0.10 -38.32 -12.94
N GLN A 91 1.31 -38.55 -12.41
CA GLN A 91 1.55 -38.63 -10.97
C GLN A 91 1.74 -37.26 -10.32
N THR A 92 2.29 -36.29 -11.05
CA THR A 92 2.69 -34.99 -10.49
C THR A 92 1.90 -33.82 -11.05
N CYS A 93 1.37 -33.92 -12.28
CA CYS A 93 0.63 -32.85 -12.96
C CYS A 93 -0.84 -33.19 -13.21
N ALA A 94 -1.43 -34.16 -12.49
CA ALA A 94 -2.84 -34.53 -12.67
C ALA A 94 -3.81 -33.34 -12.54
N GLN A 95 -3.49 -32.39 -11.65
CA GLN A 95 -4.27 -31.16 -11.45
C GLN A 95 -4.19 -30.18 -12.63
N CYS A 96 -3.33 -30.41 -13.62
CA CYS A 96 -3.37 -29.60 -14.84
C CYS A 96 -4.55 -29.93 -15.75
N HIS A 97 -5.26 -31.04 -15.49
CA HIS A 97 -6.48 -31.35 -16.22
C HIS A 97 -7.66 -30.52 -15.66
N PRO A 98 -8.31 -29.66 -16.46
CA PRO A 98 -9.38 -28.78 -16.01
C PRO A 98 -10.54 -29.54 -15.36
N ASP A 99 -10.80 -30.75 -15.82
CA ASP A 99 -11.98 -31.52 -15.38
C ASP A 99 -11.67 -32.37 -14.13
N HIS A 100 -10.45 -32.31 -13.59
CA HIS A 100 -10.04 -33.06 -12.39
C HIS A 100 -10.19 -32.26 -11.08
N CYS A 101 -10.66 -31.02 -11.14
CA CYS A 101 -10.90 -30.20 -9.95
C CYS A 101 -12.29 -29.54 -10.00
N PRO A 102 -12.89 -29.27 -8.84
CA PRO A 102 -14.11 -28.49 -8.76
C PRO A 102 -13.89 -27.05 -9.26
N PRO A 103 -14.95 -26.33 -9.68
CA PRO A 103 -14.85 -24.93 -10.08
C PRO A 103 -14.19 -24.02 -9.03
N ALA A 104 -14.36 -24.32 -7.73
CA ALA A 104 -13.72 -23.57 -6.65
C ALA A 104 -12.18 -23.57 -6.74
N ASP A 105 -11.58 -24.67 -7.20
CA ASP A 105 -10.12 -24.81 -7.36
C ASP A 105 -9.58 -24.12 -8.60
N LYS A 106 -10.46 -23.59 -9.46
CA LYS A 106 -10.08 -22.79 -10.62
C LYS A 106 -10.01 -21.31 -10.30
N ARG A 107 -10.34 -20.90 -9.07
CA ARG A 107 -10.41 -19.48 -8.69
C ARG A 107 -9.02 -18.99 -8.28
N TYR A 108 -8.59 -17.84 -8.80
CA TYR A 108 -7.36 -17.17 -8.38
C TYR A 108 -7.56 -15.68 -8.14
N TRP A 109 -6.64 -15.11 -7.36
CA TRP A 109 -6.72 -13.73 -6.91
C TRP A 109 -6.03 -12.84 -7.90
N ARG A 110 -6.84 -12.13 -8.69
CA ARG A 110 -6.36 -10.93 -9.39
C ARG A 110 -6.28 -9.80 -8.39
N TYR A 111 -5.11 -9.18 -8.30
CA TYR A 111 -4.86 -8.12 -7.33
C TYR A 111 -5.90 -6.99 -7.37
N ASP A 112 -6.41 -6.65 -8.56
CA ASP A 112 -7.35 -5.56 -8.82
C ASP A 112 -8.83 -5.95 -8.90
N ARG A 113 -9.14 -7.25 -8.73
CA ARG A 113 -10.53 -7.75 -8.71
C ARG A 113 -10.90 -8.42 -7.40
N VAL A 114 -10.06 -8.25 -6.39
CA VAL A 114 -10.44 -8.62 -5.05
C VAL A 114 -11.54 -7.66 -4.62
N ASP A 115 -12.79 -8.11 -4.69
CA ASP A 115 -13.91 -7.36 -4.12
C ASP A 115 -13.89 -7.55 -2.60
N ILE A 116 -13.01 -6.78 -1.96
CA ILE A 116 -13.22 -6.40 -0.57
C ILE A 116 -14.39 -5.44 -0.65
N ALA A 117 -15.61 -5.92 -0.39
CA ALA A 117 -16.84 -5.14 -0.48
C ALA A 117 -16.72 -3.84 0.32
N THR A 118 -16.25 -2.76 -0.31
CA THR A 118 -16.03 -1.49 0.36
C THR A 118 -17.38 -0.83 0.53
N GLN A 119 -17.87 -0.75 1.77
CA GLN A 119 -19.16 -0.14 2.05
C GLN A 119 -19.12 1.38 1.85
N LYS A 120 -17.98 1.99 2.17
CA LYS A 120 -17.82 3.45 2.13
C LYS A 120 -16.34 3.83 2.01
N ALA A 121 -16.08 4.81 1.16
CA ALA A 121 -14.79 5.45 1.01
C ALA A 121 -14.88 6.92 1.48
N VAL A 122 -14.02 7.31 2.43
CA VAL A 122 -13.95 8.67 2.96
C VAL A 122 -12.58 9.25 2.68
N HIS A 123 -12.58 10.28 1.86
CA HIS A 123 -11.41 11.12 1.65
C HIS A 123 -11.25 12.13 2.78
N VAL A 124 -10.02 12.33 3.22
CA VAL A 124 -9.71 13.27 4.29
C VAL A 124 -8.57 14.15 3.85
N GLU A 125 -8.77 15.46 4.02
CA GLU A 125 -7.82 16.52 3.70
C GLU A 125 -7.66 17.41 4.93
N LEU A 126 -6.44 17.57 5.42
CA LEU A 126 -6.16 18.33 6.65
C LEU A 126 -6.42 19.83 6.47
N ASN A 127 -7.43 20.40 7.13
CA ASN A 127 -7.65 21.85 7.18
C ASN A 127 -6.44 22.61 7.73
N ALA A 128 -5.61 21.97 8.55
CA ALA A 128 -4.41 22.57 9.12
C ALA A 128 -3.29 22.87 8.10
N VAL A 129 -3.33 22.31 6.89
CA VAL A 129 -2.43 22.74 5.79
C VAL A 129 -3.03 23.99 5.14
N PRO A 130 -2.35 25.16 5.19
CA PRO A 130 -2.91 26.40 4.66
C PRO A 130 -3.24 26.30 3.17
N PHE A 131 -4.33 26.92 2.73
CA PHE A 131 -4.74 26.92 1.32
C PHE A 131 -3.64 27.39 0.35
N ARG A 132 -2.83 28.39 0.74
CA ARG A 132 -1.69 28.87 -0.05
C ARG A 132 -0.62 27.78 -0.30
N ASN A 133 -0.59 26.77 0.55
CA ASN A 133 0.32 25.64 0.52
C ASN A 133 -0.32 24.38 -0.10
N ARG A 134 -1.58 24.45 -0.52
CA ARG A 134 -2.29 23.39 -1.24
C ARG A 134 -2.28 23.65 -2.74
N LEU A 135 -2.44 22.58 -3.52
CA LEU A 135 -2.73 22.69 -4.93
C LEU A 135 -4.20 23.10 -5.07
N PRO A 136 -4.54 24.20 -5.76
CA PRO A 136 -5.93 24.60 -5.87
C PRO A 136 -6.69 23.61 -6.78
N PRO A 137 -7.98 23.32 -6.54
CA PRO A 137 -8.73 22.31 -7.30
C PRO A 137 -8.67 22.50 -8.82
N HIS A 138 -8.80 23.74 -9.31
CA HIS A 138 -8.73 24.05 -10.74
C HIS A 138 -7.36 23.77 -11.38
N ALA A 139 -6.28 23.69 -10.59
CA ALA A 139 -4.97 23.32 -11.13
C ALA A 139 -4.87 21.83 -11.46
N VAL A 140 -5.73 20.99 -10.89
CA VAL A 140 -5.73 19.55 -11.16
C VAL A 140 -6.15 19.25 -12.60
N GLU A 141 -7.09 20.02 -13.14
CA GLU A 141 -7.63 19.84 -14.48
C GLU A 141 -6.53 19.89 -15.56
N ASN A 142 -5.53 20.76 -15.37
CA ASN A 142 -4.35 20.84 -16.22
C ASN A 142 -3.15 21.40 -15.44
N ILE A 143 -2.51 20.53 -14.67
CA ILE A 143 -1.41 20.92 -13.78
C ILE A 143 -0.20 21.45 -14.55
N THR A 144 0.11 20.86 -15.70
CA THR A 144 1.18 21.34 -16.58
C THR A 144 0.92 22.78 -17.00
N GLN A 145 -0.28 23.09 -17.51
CA GLN A 145 -0.62 24.46 -17.90
C GLN A 145 -0.60 25.41 -16.70
N TYR A 146 -1.16 25.01 -15.55
CA TYR A 146 -1.18 25.83 -14.33
C TYR A 146 0.23 26.23 -13.88
N LEU A 147 1.20 25.31 -13.94
CA LEU A 147 2.60 25.53 -13.58
C LEU A 147 3.38 26.33 -14.65
N LEU A 148 2.96 26.29 -15.91
CA LEU A 148 3.58 27.01 -17.02
C LEU A 148 3.09 28.45 -17.19
N MET A 149 1.94 28.82 -16.61
CA MET A 149 1.50 30.21 -16.65
C MET A 149 2.56 31.10 -16.01
N ASP A 150 2.83 32.27 -16.61
CA ASP A 150 3.93 33.19 -16.25
C ASP A 150 3.69 33.92 -14.91
N TYR A 151 3.71 33.13 -13.85
CA TYR A 151 3.34 33.50 -12.49
C TYR A 151 4.35 32.86 -11.53
N PRO A 152 5.48 33.54 -11.23
CA PRO A 152 6.53 33.00 -10.41
C PRO A 152 6.05 32.60 -9.00
N GLU A 153 4.91 33.14 -8.54
CA GLU A 153 4.26 32.80 -7.28
C GLU A 153 3.65 31.39 -7.23
N ARG A 154 3.67 30.63 -8.33
CA ARG A 154 3.11 29.26 -8.40
C ARG A 154 4.12 28.16 -8.23
N ILE A 155 5.41 28.48 -8.23
CA ILE A 155 6.51 27.50 -8.16
C ILE A 155 7.46 27.82 -7.02
N TYR A 156 8.29 26.86 -6.63
CA TYR A 156 9.34 27.07 -5.64
C TYR A 156 10.40 28.08 -6.17
N PRO A 157 10.90 29.01 -5.34
CA PRO A 157 10.71 29.14 -3.89
C PRO A 157 9.52 30.00 -3.44
N ALA A 158 8.81 30.65 -4.36
CA ALA A 158 7.73 31.56 -4.00
C ALA A 158 6.52 30.82 -3.40
N ARG A 159 6.29 29.57 -3.83
CA ARG A 159 5.26 28.69 -3.27
C ARG A 159 5.78 27.28 -3.07
N GLU A 160 5.43 26.71 -1.93
CA GLU A 160 5.76 25.36 -1.54
C GLU A 160 4.45 24.59 -1.31
N TYR A 161 4.30 23.47 -2.01
CA TYR A 161 3.11 22.63 -1.92
C TYR A 161 3.34 21.50 -0.94
N PHE A 162 2.32 21.22 -0.13
CA PHE A 162 2.32 20.11 0.82
C PHE A 162 1.14 19.19 0.54
N PHE A 163 1.40 17.90 0.71
CA PHE A 163 0.45 16.82 0.51
C PHE A 163 0.33 16.03 1.80
N ASP A 164 -0.89 15.64 2.16
CA ASP A 164 -1.19 14.76 3.28
C ASP A 164 -1.56 13.35 2.80
N TYR A 165 -0.68 12.38 3.10
CA TYR A 165 -0.80 11.01 2.62
C TYR A 165 -0.26 9.98 3.64
N ASN A 166 -0.41 8.69 3.33
CA ASN A 166 -0.07 7.55 4.18
C ASN A 166 -0.73 7.65 5.58
N PRO A 167 -2.07 7.68 5.64
CA PRO A 167 -2.80 7.85 6.88
C PRO A 167 -2.69 6.60 7.76
N SER A 168 -2.60 6.78 9.07
CA SER A 168 -2.91 5.72 10.04
C SER A 168 -4.12 6.12 10.88
N ILE A 169 -4.79 5.16 11.51
CA ILE A 169 -5.97 5.42 12.32
C ILE A 169 -6.02 4.47 13.51
N ILE A 170 -6.43 4.99 14.66
CA ILE A 170 -6.79 4.21 15.85
C ILE A 170 -8.10 4.73 16.44
N GLN A 171 -8.85 3.86 17.12
CA GLN A 171 -9.95 4.30 17.97
C GLN A 171 -9.39 4.95 19.25
N LEU A 172 -9.98 6.08 19.66
CA LEU A 172 -9.62 6.74 20.92
C LEU A 172 -10.00 5.85 22.12
N PRO A 173 -9.14 5.73 23.15
CA PRO A 173 -9.42 4.91 24.33
C PRO A 173 -10.62 5.46 25.12
N GLU A 174 -10.70 6.79 25.22
CA GLU A 174 -11.82 7.52 25.81
C GLU A 174 -12.33 8.51 24.75
N PRO A 175 -13.54 8.32 24.21
CA PRO A 175 -14.09 9.25 23.24
C PRO A 175 -14.24 10.65 23.85
N ASP A 176 -13.57 11.64 23.25
CA ASP A 176 -13.65 13.04 23.69
C ASP A 176 -14.68 13.80 22.84
N GLY A 177 -15.82 14.11 23.45
CA GLY A 177 -16.94 14.78 22.79
C GLY A 177 -17.41 14.03 21.53
N LYS A 178 -17.20 14.63 20.36
CA LYS A 178 -17.57 14.06 19.05
C LYS A 178 -16.51 13.13 18.46
N ALA A 179 -15.26 13.25 18.89
CA ALA A 179 -14.19 12.44 18.34
C ALA A 179 -14.32 10.98 18.78
N ARG A 180 -14.07 10.07 17.83
CA ARG A 180 -14.05 8.62 18.01
C ARG A 180 -12.73 8.01 17.61
N TYR A 181 -12.01 8.65 16.69
CA TYR A 181 -10.72 8.19 16.22
C TYR A 181 -9.67 9.30 16.29
N LEU A 182 -8.42 8.87 16.32
CA LEU A 182 -7.27 9.68 16.02
C LEU A 182 -6.60 9.11 14.77
N ALA A 183 -6.33 9.97 13.81
CA ALA A 183 -5.58 9.64 12.61
C ALA A 183 -4.28 10.43 12.53
N SER A 184 -3.23 9.81 11.98
CA SER A 184 -1.96 10.47 11.65
C SER A 184 -1.74 10.50 10.16
N PHE A 185 -1.06 11.52 9.67
CA PHE A 185 -0.74 11.72 8.26
C PHE A 185 0.72 12.15 8.12
N ARG A 186 1.35 11.76 7.02
CA ARG A 186 2.58 12.42 6.57
C ARG A 186 2.21 13.66 5.78
N VAL A 187 2.57 14.83 6.29
CA VAL A 187 2.47 16.10 5.56
C VAL A 187 3.83 16.42 4.97
N SER A 188 3.94 16.43 3.63
CA SER A 188 5.24 16.55 2.98
C SER A 188 5.21 17.29 1.64
N ASN A 189 6.34 17.95 1.33
CA ASN A 189 6.64 18.46 -0.01
C ASN A 189 7.31 17.39 -0.91
N GLN A 190 7.62 16.22 -0.36
CA GLN A 190 8.03 15.04 -1.12
C GLN A 190 6.77 14.24 -1.41
N HIS A 191 6.38 14.13 -2.68
CA HIS A 191 5.16 13.44 -3.07
C HIS A 191 5.34 12.80 -4.44
N TYR A 192 4.39 11.93 -4.79
CA TYR A 192 4.41 11.20 -6.06
C TYR A 192 3.11 11.35 -6.86
N CYS A 193 2.29 12.36 -6.51
CA CYS A 193 1.09 12.73 -7.28
C CYS A 193 1.37 13.00 -8.75
N LEU A 194 2.40 13.82 -9.03
CA LEU A 194 2.59 14.44 -10.34
C LEU A 194 3.59 13.68 -11.19
N HIS A 195 3.50 13.85 -12.50
CA HIS A 195 4.49 13.34 -13.44
C HIS A 195 5.88 13.89 -13.06
N PRO A 196 6.98 13.13 -13.25
CA PRO A 196 8.32 13.60 -12.91
C PRO A 196 8.67 15.00 -13.42
N ASP A 197 8.21 15.37 -14.62
CA ASP A 197 8.48 16.68 -15.21
C ASP A 197 7.66 17.81 -14.58
N GLU A 198 6.39 17.55 -14.26
CA GLU A 198 5.54 18.48 -13.51
C GLU A 198 6.09 18.75 -12.10
N ARG A 199 6.66 17.74 -11.45
CA ARG A 199 7.37 17.94 -10.16
C ARG A 199 8.61 18.79 -10.33
N LYS A 200 9.37 18.64 -11.42
CA LYS A 200 10.52 19.51 -11.69
C LYS A 200 10.08 20.95 -11.95
N LEU A 201 8.97 21.17 -12.67
CA LEU A 201 8.37 22.49 -12.86
C LEU A 201 7.93 23.10 -11.52
N MET A 202 7.16 22.35 -10.73
CA MET A 202 6.68 22.78 -9.41
C MET A 202 7.83 23.19 -8.48
N ASN A 203 8.94 22.44 -8.53
CA ASN A 203 10.15 22.72 -7.76
C ASN A 203 11.06 23.80 -8.37
N GLY A 204 10.65 24.40 -9.49
CA GLY A 204 11.41 25.41 -10.21
C GLY A 204 12.69 24.89 -10.88
N ILE A 205 12.93 23.56 -10.89
CA ILE A 205 14.10 22.90 -11.48
C ILE A 205 13.99 22.84 -13.01
N MET A 206 12.78 22.81 -13.55
CA MET A 206 12.55 22.88 -14.99
C MET A 206 12.00 24.27 -15.35
N LYS A 207 12.51 24.84 -16.45
CA LYS A 207 12.03 26.10 -17.02
C LYS A 207 10.76 25.86 -17.85
N THR A 208 10.07 26.94 -18.20
CA THR A 208 8.85 26.89 -19.03
C THR A 208 9.10 26.36 -20.45
N ASP A 209 10.34 26.44 -20.94
CA ASP A 209 10.77 25.84 -22.21
C ASP A 209 11.10 24.33 -22.11
N GLY A 210 10.93 23.72 -20.94
CA GLY A 210 11.24 22.32 -20.66
C GLY A 210 12.72 22.03 -20.36
N SER A 211 13.61 23.03 -20.44
CA SER A 211 15.02 22.85 -20.10
C SER A 211 15.24 22.76 -18.59
N LEU A 212 16.23 21.97 -18.16
CA LEU A 212 16.62 21.88 -16.77
C LEU A 212 17.43 23.12 -16.37
N ASP A 213 17.05 23.75 -15.27
CA ASP A 213 17.83 24.77 -14.61
C ASP A 213 18.87 24.10 -13.69
N SER A 214 20.02 23.77 -14.28
CA SER A 214 21.13 23.09 -13.57
C SER A 214 21.65 23.84 -12.33
N ALA A 215 21.34 25.12 -12.18
CA ALA A 215 21.70 25.91 -11.01
C ALA A 215 20.77 25.65 -9.80
N LYS A 216 19.62 25.02 -10.02
CA LYS A 216 18.61 24.79 -8.97
C LYS A 216 18.62 23.35 -8.49
N SER A 217 18.62 23.20 -7.17
CA SER A 217 18.38 21.93 -6.49
C SER A 217 16.91 21.77 -6.10
N PRO A 218 16.42 20.54 -5.91
CA PRO A 218 15.11 20.33 -5.28
C PRO A 218 15.02 21.05 -3.92
N PRO A 219 13.81 21.48 -3.52
CA PRO A 219 13.61 22.04 -2.18
C PRO A 219 14.03 21.00 -1.11
N PRO A 220 14.55 21.46 0.04
CA PRO A 220 14.81 20.56 1.16
C PRO A 220 13.55 19.79 1.54
N ALA A 221 13.70 18.49 1.80
CA ALA A 221 12.60 17.65 2.24
C ALA A 221 12.02 18.18 3.55
N LYS A 222 10.70 18.40 3.57
CA LYS A 222 9.95 18.70 4.77
C LYS A 222 8.95 17.57 5.01
N ASN A 223 8.99 17.02 6.21
CA ASN A 223 8.07 15.99 6.66
C ASN A 223 7.57 16.41 8.04
N TRP A 224 6.26 16.56 8.17
CA TRP A 224 5.59 16.90 9.40
C TRP A 224 4.51 15.87 9.72
N LEU A 225 4.22 15.76 11.01
CA LEU A 225 3.13 14.92 11.50
C LEU A 225 1.84 15.72 11.40
N GLY A 226 0.91 15.28 10.54
CA GLY A 226 -0.48 15.71 10.62
C GLY A 226 -1.23 14.82 11.62
N LEU A 227 -2.05 15.40 12.49
CA LEU A 227 -2.98 14.66 13.34
C LEU A 227 -4.40 15.17 13.11
N ALA A 228 -5.37 14.27 13.02
CA ALA A 228 -6.79 14.60 12.95
C ALA A 228 -7.61 13.78 13.93
N TRP A 229 -8.50 14.45 14.65
CA TRP A 229 -9.55 13.83 15.44
C TRP A 229 -10.75 13.65 14.54
N LEU A 230 -11.21 12.41 14.39
CA LEU A 230 -12.29 12.07 13.47
C LEU A 230 -13.53 11.65 14.26
N ASP A 231 -14.71 12.00 13.76
CA ASP A 231 -15.98 11.49 14.27
C ASP A 231 -16.25 10.04 13.82
N GLU A 232 -17.39 9.48 14.21
CA GLU A 232 -17.82 8.13 13.84
C GLU A 232 -17.95 7.93 12.31
N GLN A 233 -18.22 9.00 11.57
CA GLN A 233 -18.36 9.00 10.11
C GLN A 233 -17.04 9.31 9.38
N LEU A 234 -15.92 9.33 10.13
CA LEU A 234 -14.56 9.57 9.65
C LEU A 234 -14.34 11.01 9.14
N GLN A 235 -15.16 11.96 9.55
CA GLN A 235 -14.98 13.39 9.23
C GLN A 235 -14.08 14.06 10.26
N ILE A 236 -13.27 15.03 9.82
CA ILE A 236 -12.41 15.81 10.70
C ILE A 236 -13.27 16.67 11.63
N VAL A 237 -13.13 16.45 12.94
CA VAL A 237 -13.62 17.34 14.00
C VAL A 237 -12.62 18.46 14.25
N GLN A 238 -11.33 18.10 14.32
CA GLN A 238 -10.21 19.01 14.53
C GLN A 238 -8.92 18.39 14.00
N ASP A 239 -7.96 19.21 13.60
CA ASP A 239 -6.66 18.74 13.15
C ASP A 239 -5.52 19.71 13.49
N THR A 240 -4.28 19.24 13.32
CA THR A 240 -3.06 20.02 13.54
C THR A 240 -1.88 19.46 12.78
N ILE A 241 -0.84 20.29 12.59
CA ILE A 241 0.44 19.88 11.99
C ILE A 241 1.57 20.19 12.97
N LEU A 242 2.40 19.18 13.21
CA LEU A 242 3.39 19.16 14.28
C LEU A 242 4.79 18.87 13.71
N ASP A 243 5.79 19.57 14.27
CA ASP A 243 7.20 19.28 14.02
C ASP A 243 7.76 18.39 15.14
N VAL A 244 7.88 17.09 14.87
CA VAL A 244 8.35 16.10 15.86
C VAL A 244 9.87 15.92 15.89
N ARG A 245 10.61 16.60 15.00
CA ARG A 245 12.08 16.51 14.94
C ARG A 245 12.78 16.88 16.27
N PRO A 246 12.30 17.88 17.04
CA PRO A 246 12.90 18.23 18.33
C PRO A 246 12.88 17.10 19.38
N VAL A 247 12.05 16.06 19.21
CA VAL A 247 11.84 15.00 20.21
C VAL A 247 12.48 13.67 19.82
N GLY A 248 13.50 13.70 18.96
CA GLY A 248 14.32 12.51 18.68
C GLY A 248 13.74 11.58 17.60
N PHE A 249 12.87 12.10 16.73
CA PHE A 249 12.53 11.50 15.43
C PHE A 249 13.36 12.15 14.31
N PRO A 250 14.64 11.76 14.11
CA PRO A 250 15.54 12.42 13.16
C PRO A 250 15.15 12.19 11.69
N ALA A 251 14.48 11.06 11.41
CA ALA A 251 13.97 10.68 10.09
C ALA A 251 12.45 10.51 10.17
N ALA A 252 11.75 11.59 10.50
CA ALA A 252 10.32 11.60 10.77
C ALA A 252 9.50 11.45 9.47
N GLU A 253 9.29 10.21 9.02
CA GLU A 253 8.44 9.87 7.87
C GLU A 253 7.49 8.72 8.21
N ASP A 254 6.45 8.50 7.38
CA ASP A 254 5.50 7.39 7.50
C ASP A 254 4.95 7.23 8.94
N PHE A 255 4.47 8.32 9.54
CA PHE A 255 3.95 8.34 10.91
C PHE A 255 2.78 7.41 11.11
N ARG A 256 2.82 6.59 12.17
CA ARG A 256 1.72 5.70 12.53
C ARG A 256 1.33 5.85 13.98
N LEU A 257 0.06 5.64 14.24
CA LEU A 257 -0.52 5.55 15.56
C LEU A 257 -0.71 4.08 15.89
N VAL A 258 -0.36 3.72 17.12
CA VAL A 258 -0.64 2.41 17.68
C VAL A 258 -1.27 2.62 19.04
N ARG A 259 -2.26 1.78 19.35
CA ARG A 259 -2.86 1.72 20.68
C ARG A 259 -2.25 0.53 21.43
N LEU A 260 -1.62 0.80 22.56
CA LEU A 260 -1.10 -0.23 23.47
C LEU A 260 -1.83 -0.08 24.80
N GLY A 261 -2.76 -0.99 25.08
CA GLY A 261 -3.69 -0.85 26.21
C GLY A 261 -4.58 0.38 26.07
N ASN A 262 -4.50 1.30 27.04
CA ASN A 262 -5.24 2.58 27.03
C ASN A 262 -4.38 3.77 26.59
N GLU A 263 -3.15 3.52 26.16
CA GLU A 263 -2.23 4.57 25.75
C GLU A 263 -2.08 4.62 24.23
N ILE A 264 -1.83 5.83 23.73
CA ILE A 264 -1.60 6.11 22.31
C ILE A 264 -0.10 6.30 22.12
N TYR A 265 0.43 5.62 21.11
CA TYR A 265 1.83 5.70 20.74
C TYR A 265 1.97 6.23 19.32
N LEU A 266 2.93 7.12 19.12
CA LEU A 266 3.39 7.54 17.80
C LEU A 266 4.61 6.70 17.42
N THR A 267 4.61 6.20 16.19
CA THR A 267 5.73 5.46 15.62
C THR A 267 6.19 6.06 14.29
N SER A 268 7.47 5.89 14.00
CA SER A 268 8.08 6.21 12.71
C SER A 268 9.35 5.36 12.57
N TYR A 269 9.55 4.76 11.40
CA TYR A 269 10.60 3.77 11.18
C TYR A 269 10.58 2.60 12.20
N ASP A 270 11.56 2.56 13.11
CA ASP A 270 11.74 1.59 14.19
C ASP A 270 11.58 2.22 15.57
N GLN A 271 11.14 3.48 15.64
CA GLN A 271 11.00 4.27 16.85
C GLN A 271 9.55 4.33 17.30
N ILE A 272 9.34 4.33 18.61
CA ILE A 272 8.02 4.42 19.24
C ILE A 272 8.10 5.33 20.48
N ALA A 273 7.12 6.22 20.66
CA ALA A 273 6.99 7.05 21.85
C ALA A 273 5.51 7.27 22.21
N PRO A 274 5.15 7.32 23.50
CA PRO A 274 3.80 7.61 23.90
C PRO A 274 3.46 9.08 23.59
N LEU A 275 2.20 9.29 23.20
CA LEU A 275 1.62 10.56 22.80
C LEU A 275 0.51 10.94 23.76
N PHE A 276 0.53 12.19 24.21
CA PHE A 276 -0.41 12.72 25.19
C PHE A 276 -1.02 14.04 24.73
N PHE A 277 -2.23 14.31 25.22
CA PHE A 277 -2.98 15.57 25.00
C PHE A 277 -3.02 16.47 26.24
N HIS A 278 -2.28 16.08 27.28
CA HIS A 278 -2.07 16.84 28.49
C HIS A 278 -0.61 16.68 28.90
N GLU A 279 -0.10 17.66 29.62
CA GLU A 279 1.27 17.63 30.12
C GLU A 279 1.42 16.51 31.16
N LYS A 280 2.50 15.74 31.04
CA LYS A 280 2.94 14.75 32.04
C LYS A 280 4.41 14.96 32.36
N ASN A 281 4.86 14.38 33.47
CA ASN A 281 6.29 14.28 33.77
C ASN A 281 7.03 13.65 32.59
N ASP A 282 8.21 14.17 32.27
CA ASP A 282 9.09 13.68 31.19
C ASP A 282 8.51 13.81 29.76
N THR A 283 7.56 14.72 29.56
CA THR A 283 7.04 15.04 28.23
C THR A 283 7.58 16.36 27.68
N VAL A 284 7.61 16.47 26.35
CA VAL A 284 7.98 17.67 25.60
C VAL A 284 6.78 18.09 24.78
N ARG A 285 6.40 19.36 24.90
CA ARG A 285 5.40 19.98 24.04
C ARG A 285 5.91 20.00 22.59
N ILE A 286 5.12 19.48 21.67
CA ILE A 286 5.48 19.45 20.26
C ILE A 286 5.13 20.79 19.60
N PRO A 287 6.08 21.46 18.91
CA PRO A 287 5.79 22.68 18.20
C PRO A 287 4.75 22.46 17.09
N GLN A 288 3.72 23.31 17.08
CA GLN A 288 2.80 23.41 15.94
C GLN A 288 3.49 24.17 14.80
N VAL A 289 3.33 23.68 13.57
CA VAL A 289 3.86 24.34 12.37
C VAL A 289 3.07 25.62 12.06
N HIS A 290 1.77 25.61 12.37
CA HIS A 290 0.84 26.72 12.18
C HIS A 290 0.14 27.07 13.51
N PRO A 291 0.82 27.78 14.44
CA PRO A 291 0.27 28.09 15.76
C PRO A 291 -0.94 29.04 15.72
N GLU A 292 -1.19 29.70 14.58
CA GLU A 292 -2.37 30.52 14.33
C GLU A 292 -3.67 29.72 14.18
N ILE A 293 -3.58 28.41 13.92
CA ILE A 293 -4.74 27.52 13.81
C ILE A 293 -5.01 26.89 15.19
N PRO A 294 -6.17 27.17 15.84
CA PRO A 294 -6.47 26.62 17.15
C PRO A 294 -6.53 25.09 17.14
N ALA A 295 -5.61 24.47 17.86
CA ALA A 295 -5.45 23.02 17.92
C ALA A 295 -5.11 22.53 19.34
N PRO A 296 -5.43 21.28 19.69
CA PRO A 296 -5.05 20.70 20.97
C PRO A 296 -3.53 20.70 21.08
N THR A 297 -3.02 20.91 22.29
CA THR A 297 -1.58 20.81 22.53
C THR A 297 -1.21 19.34 22.63
N VAL A 298 -0.19 18.95 21.87
CA VAL A 298 0.30 17.57 21.84
C VAL A 298 1.66 17.50 22.52
N TYR A 299 1.84 16.47 23.32
CA TYR A 299 3.05 16.17 24.04
C TYR A 299 3.54 14.77 23.63
N LEU A 300 4.85 14.61 23.44
CA LEU A 300 5.48 13.29 23.37
C LEU A 300 6.40 13.14 24.56
N ARG A 301 6.67 11.91 24.96
CA ARG A 301 7.77 11.66 25.89
C ARG A 301 9.09 12.18 25.32
N ASN A 302 9.97 12.68 26.19
CA ASN A 302 11.27 13.27 25.86
C ASN A 302 12.32 12.28 25.28
N PHE A 303 11.98 11.00 25.16
CA PHE A 303 12.76 9.99 24.46
C PHE A 303 11.86 8.99 23.71
N VAL A 304 12.43 8.38 22.69
CA VAL A 304 11.84 7.27 21.92
C VAL A 304 12.44 5.93 22.36
N SER A 305 11.63 4.88 22.33
CA SER A 305 12.07 3.48 22.45
C SER A 305 12.21 2.88 21.05
N CYS A 306 12.91 1.76 20.90
CA CYS A 306 13.04 1.05 19.62
C CYS A 306 13.32 -0.44 19.85
N ALA A 307 13.05 -1.25 18.83
CA ALA A 307 13.47 -2.64 18.85
C ALA A 307 15.00 -2.76 18.73
N PRO A 308 15.66 -3.60 19.54
CA PRO A 308 17.08 -3.88 19.37
C PRO A 308 17.32 -4.57 18.02
N CYS A 309 18.42 -4.27 17.34
CA CYS A 309 18.72 -4.91 16.05
C CYS A 309 20.18 -5.11 15.68
N ARG A 310 21.10 -4.86 16.61
CA ARG A 310 22.54 -4.72 16.37
C ARG A 310 22.85 -3.66 15.30
N ARG A 311 23.80 -2.76 15.56
CA ARG A 311 24.27 -1.76 14.58
C ARG A 311 25.00 -2.44 13.39
N THR A 312 24.26 -3.02 12.46
CA THR A 312 24.81 -3.65 11.25
C THR A 312 24.35 -2.94 9.98
N SER A 313 23.26 -2.17 10.02
CA SER A 313 22.80 -1.41 8.86
C SER A 313 23.57 -0.09 8.73
N LYS A 314 24.12 0.19 7.53
CA LYS A 314 24.76 1.48 7.20
C LYS A 314 23.85 2.70 7.45
N ARG A 315 22.54 2.48 7.57
CA ARG A 315 21.52 3.53 7.73
C ARG A 315 21.18 3.80 9.19
N GLY A 316 21.68 3.01 10.13
CA GLY A 316 21.45 3.21 11.55
C GLY A 316 20.10 2.74 12.08
N PHE A 317 19.14 2.33 11.24
CA PHE A 317 17.81 1.84 11.64
C PHE A 317 17.66 0.33 11.39
N CYS A 318 16.81 -0.33 12.18
CA CYS A 318 16.49 -1.77 12.08
C CYS A 318 15.63 -2.11 10.86
N GLY A 319 14.84 -1.14 10.42
CA GLY A 319 13.89 -1.28 9.35
C GLY A 319 13.04 -0.03 9.26
N LYS A 320 11.87 -0.17 8.65
CA LYS A 320 10.86 0.88 8.65
C LYS A 320 9.48 0.24 8.74
N ASN A 321 8.52 1.02 9.23
CA ASN A 321 7.12 0.69 9.19
C ASN A 321 6.82 -0.58 10.01
N PHE A 322 7.38 -0.64 11.23
CA PHE A 322 7.10 -1.73 12.14
C PHE A 322 5.66 -1.67 12.64
N ASN A 323 5.13 -2.87 12.87
CA ASN A 323 3.84 -3.11 13.46
C ASN A 323 4.08 -3.42 14.95
N TYR A 324 3.21 -2.90 15.84
CA TYR A 324 3.40 -3.04 17.28
C TYR A 324 2.15 -3.59 17.95
N VAL A 325 2.36 -4.48 18.93
CA VAL A 325 1.30 -5.07 19.76
C VAL A 325 1.73 -5.02 21.22
N GLY A 326 0.79 -4.76 22.14
CA GLY A 326 1.09 -4.71 23.58
C GLY A 326 1.32 -6.10 24.16
N LEU A 327 2.39 -6.29 24.93
CA LEU A 327 2.66 -7.53 25.67
C LEU A 327 2.39 -7.34 27.15
N THR A 328 2.95 -6.28 27.73
CA THR A 328 2.70 -5.81 29.10
C THR A 328 2.57 -4.28 29.06
N PRO A 329 2.20 -3.60 30.17
CA PRO A 329 2.17 -2.14 30.19
C PRO A 329 3.51 -1.49 29.80
N ASP A 330 4.63 -2.15 30.10
CA ASP A 330 5.98 -1.64 29.86
C ASP A 330 6.66 -2.25 28.63
N GLN A 331 6.02 -3.20 27.96
CA GLN A 331 6.61 -3.93 26.84
C GLN A 331 5.65 -4.05 25.66
N ALA A 332 6.17 -3.80 24.47
CA ALA A 332 5.51 -4.08 23.22
C ALA A 332 6.29 -5.15 22.44
N ILE A 333 5.62 -5.77 21.49
CA ILE A 333 6.25 -6.56 20.45
C ILE A 333 6.28 -5.72 19.18
N ALA A 334 7.44 -5.67 18.54
CA ALA A 334 7.63 -5.08 17.23
C ALA A 334 7.80 -6.19 16.20
N GLU A 335 6.91 -6.24 15.21
CA GLU A 335 7.06 -7.12 14.06
C GLU A 335 8.10 -6.53 13.10
N ILE A 336 9.29 -7.15 13.11
CA ILE A 336 10.38 -6.77 12.21
C ILE A 336 10.06 -7.25 10.80
N TRP A 337 9.53 -8.47 10.69
CA TRP A 337 9.09 -9.08 9.43
C TRP A 337 7.74 -9.79 9.63
N PRO A 338 6.61 -9.19 9.20
CA PRO A 338 5.27 -9.78 9.31
C PRO A 338 5.02 -10.91 8.27
N SER A 339 6.08 -11.45 7.66
CA SER A 339 6.00 -12.49 6.63
C SER A 339 6.97 -13.63 6.96
N PRO A 340 6.69 -14.87 6.49
CA PRO A 340 7.56 -16.01 6.75
C PRO A 340 9.04 -15.76 6.38
N PRO A 341 10.00 -16.16 7.23
CA PRO A 341 9.82 -16.57 8.64
C PRO A 341 9.39 -15.38 9.53
N HIS A 342 8.24 -15.46 10.21
CA HIS A 342 7.74 -14.34 11.02
C HIS A 342 8.76 -13.96 12.09
N LEU A 343 9.22 -12.71 12.12
CA LEU A 343 10.21 -12.25 13.10
C LEU A 343 9.63 -11.12 13.92
N VAL A 344 9.54 -11.36 15.22
CA VAL A 344 9.09 -10.36 16.20
C VAL A 344 10.11 -10.18 17.32
N ARG A 345 10.14 -8.99 17.91
CA ARG A 345 11.07 -8.60 18.97
C ARG A 345 10.37 -7.86 20.08
N THR A 346 10.82 -8.04 21.31
CA THR A 346 10.35 -7.25 22.45
C THR A 346 10.98 -5.86 22.44
N VAL A 347 10.18 -4.85 22.77
CA VAL A 347 10.58 -3.45 22.95
C VAL A 347 10.24 -3.05 24.38
N ASN A 348 11.23 -2.64 25.16
CA ASN A 348 11.00 -2.01 26.45
C ASN A 348 10.56 -0.56 26.24
N LEU A 349 9.29 -0.27 26.52
CA LEU A 349 8.71 1.04 26.33
C LEU A 349 9.20 2.05 27.36
N THR A 350 9.77 1.64 28.50
CA THR A 350 10.24 2.53 29.57
C THR A 350 11.68 3.02 29.37
N GLN A 351 12.40 2.47 28.39
CA GLN A 351 13.81 2.74 28.17
C GLN A 351 14.04 3.53 26.87
N PRO A 352 15.03 4.44 26.84
CA PRO A 352 15.51 5.03 25.60
C PRO A 352 15.97 3.96 24.61
N CYS A 353 15.84 4.24 23.32
CA CYS A 353 16.28 3.36 22.25
C CYS A 353 17.75 2.95 22.42
N ASP A 354 17.99 1.69 22.76
CA ASP A 354 19.31 1.06 22.80
C ASP A 354 19.46 0.04 21.68
N ARG A 355 20.24 0.42 20.66
CA ARG A 355 20.53 -0.44 19.51
C ARG A 355 21.70 -1.40 19.73
N SER A 356 22.37 -1.32 20.88
CA SER A 356 23.48 -2.19 21.25
C SER A 356 23.04 -3.48 21.94
N ALA A 357 21.85 -3.48 22.54
CA ALA A 357 21.28 -4.65 23.18
C ALA A 357 21.12 -5.83 22.22
N GLU A 358 21.36 -7.03 22.73
CA GLU A 358 21.08 -8.28 22.03
C GLU A 358 19.57 -8.46 21.91
N PRO A 359 19.03 -8.68 20.70
CA PRO A 359 17.60 -8.85 20.53
C PRO A 359 17.16 -10.24 21.03
N GLU A 360 16.07 -10.26 21.79
CA GLU A 360 15.29 -11.48 21.98
C GLU A 360 14.40 -11.67 20.75
N ASP A 361 14.76 -12.64 19.91
CA ASP A 361 14.08 -12.93 18.65
C ASP A 361 13.09 -14.09 18.84
N PHE A 362 11.82 -13.84 18.52
CA PHE A 362 10.85 -14.90 18.28
C PHE A 362 10.77 -15.09 16.78
N VAL A 363 11.16 -16.28 16.31
CA VAL A 363 11.16 -16.63 14.88
C VAL A 363 10.21 -17.79 14.67
N ASP A 364 9.14 -17.54 13.94
CA ASP A 364 8.32 -18.62 13.39
C ASP A 364 9.07 -19.24 12.19
N VAL A 365 9.49 -20.49 12.36
CA VAL A 365 10.22 -21.26 11.35
C VAL A 365 9.26 -21.98 10.41
N ALA A 366 7.94 -21.83 10.55
CA ALA A 366 6.95 -22.44 9.66
C ALA A 366 7.02 -21.84 8.24
N ALA A 367 7.98 -22.33 7.45
CA ALA A 367 8.18 -22.00 6.04
C ALA A 367 7.01 -22.45 5.14
N SER A 368 6.01 -23.14 5.70
CA SER A 368 4.95 -23.82 4.95
C SER A 368 3.62 -23.09 4.89
N LEU A 369 3.46 -21.93 5.54
CA LEU A 369 2.17 -21.23 5.47
C LEU A 369 1.94 -20.67 4.06
N ARG A 370 0.94 -21.22 3.38
CA ARG A 370 0.54 -20.77 2.05
C ARG A 370 -0.54 -19.71 2.17
N PRO A 371 -0.56 -18.72 1.27
CA PRO A 371 -1.73 -17.87 1.07
C PRO A 371 -3.00 -18.70 0.90
N SER A 372 -4.11 -18.19 1.44
CA SER A 372 -5.46 -18.77 1.28
C SER A 372 -5.83 -18.99 -0.19
N PHE A 373 -5.24 -18.23 -1.12
CA PHE A 373 -5.45 -18.42 -2.54
C PHE A 373 -4.19 -18.24 -3.37
N ALA A 374 -4.18 -18.83 -4.57
CA ALA A 374 -3.10 -18.67 -5.54
C ALA A 374 -2.93 -17.19 -5.94
N THR A 375 -1.68 -16.76 -6.15
CA THR A 375 -1.37 -15.38 -6.55
C THR A 375 -1.34 -15.23 -8.07
N VAL A 376 -1.53 -14.01 -8.58
CA VAL A 376 -1.41 -13.78 -10.04
C VAL A 376 -0.01 -14.10 -10.58
N GLU A 377 1.02 -14.20 -9.71
CA GLU A 377 2.38 -14.56 -10.13
C GLU A 377 2.41 -15.95 -10.78
N GLU A 378 1.60 -16.90 -10.28
CA GLU A 378 1.53 -18.25 -10.86
C GLU A 378 1.02 -18.23 -12.29
N VAL A 379 0.07 -17.33 -12.56
CA VAL A 379 -0.62 -17.20 -13.85
C VAL A 379 0.24 -16.43 -14.85
N LEU A 380 0.80 -15.29 -14.43
CA LEU A 380 1.55 -14.39 -15.29
C LEU A 380 3.00 -14.80 -15.50
N PHE A 381 3.58 -15.56 -14.57
CA PHE A 381 4.99 -15.91 -14.58
C PHE A 381 5.18 -17.39 -14.19
N PRO A 382 4.62 -18.34 -14.98
CA PRO A 382 4.66 -19.77 -14.67
C PRO A 382 6.08 -20.35 -14.59
N HIS A 383 7.06 -19.65 -15.17
CA HIS A 383 8.47 -20.01 -15.16
C HIS A 383 9.20 -19.63 -13.87
N LEU A 384 8.60 -18.82 -12.99
CA LEU A 384 9.20 -18.50 -11.70
C LEU A 384 9.31 -19.77 -10.84
N PRO A 385 10.47 -20.03 -10.21
CA PRO A 385 10.58 -21.02 -9.15
C PRO A 385 9.57 -20.76 -8.02
N SER A 386 9.14 -21.79 -7.30
CA SER A 386 8.03 -21.71 -6.31
C SER A 386 8.46 -20.95 -5.07
N GLU A 387 9.78 -20.88 -4.87
CA GLU A 387 10.41 -20.11 -3.81
C GLU A 387 10.84 -18.73 -4.30
N ALA A 388 10.75 -18.45 -5.61
CA ALA A 388 10.99 -17.13 -6.14
C ALA A 388 9.70 -16.33 -6.14
N SER A 389 9.79 -15.06 -5.72
CA SER A 389 8.73 -14.08 -5.89
C SER A 389 9.30 -12.86 -6.61
N LEU A 390 8.48 -12.23 -7.45
CA LEU A 390 8.75 -10.91 -8.03
C LEU A 390 8.69 -9.82 -6.98
N LEU A 391 8.12 -10.14 -5.83
CA LEU A 391 7.86 -9.23 -4.75
C LEU A 391 8.96 -9.38 -3.69
N THR A 392 9.20 -8.28 -3.00
CA THR A 392 10.12 -8.26 -1.86
C THR A 392 9.50 -8.98 -0.68
N ARG A 393 10.28 -9.13 0.38
CA ARG A 393 9.73 -9.62 1.64
C ARG A 393 8.70 -8.63 2.20
N GLY A 394 7.66 -9.16 2.83
CA GLY A 394 6.64 -8.38 3.52
C GLY A 394 7.22 -7.47 4.60
N ARG A 395 6.60 -6.30 4.77
CA ARG A 395 6.92 -5.30 5.80
C ARG A 395 5.62 -4.82 6.43
N GLY A 396 5.69 -4.28 7.65
CA GLY A 396 4.50 -3.82 8.36
C GLY A 396 3.73 -2.76 7.56
N GLY A 397 2.43 -2.99 7.42
CA GLY A 397 1.49 -2.07 6.79
C GLY A 397 0.60 -1.41 7.82
N ALA A 398 -0.35 -2.17 8.33
CA ALA A 398 -1.27 -1.75 9.36
C ALA A 398 -1.33 -2.83 10.44
N CYS A 399 -1.37 -2.44 11.71
CA CYS A 399 -1.41 -3.38 12.80
C CYS A 399 -1.95 -2.75 14.08
N CYS A 400 -2.53 -3.54 14.97
CA CYS A 400 -3.19 -4.81 14.70
C CYS A 400 -4.49 -4.77 15.49
N ILE A 401 -5.49 -5.47 15.01
CA ILE A 401 -6.77 -5.58 15.71
C ILE A 401 -6.94 -7.00 16.26
N PRO A 402 -7.54 -7.14 17.46
CA PRO A 402 -7.85 -8.46 17.99
C PRO A 402 -8.94 -9.10 17.12
N TRP A 403 -8.81 -10.39 16.86
CA TRP A 403 -9.72 -11.16 16.02
C TRP A 403 -9.92 -12.57 16.58
N VAL A 404 -10.95 -13.26 16.10
CA VAL A 404 -11.20 -14.68 16.42
C VAL A 404 -11.17 -15.46 15.12
N ASP A 405 -10.26 -16.44 15.00
CA ASP A 405 -10.23 -17.31 13.82
C ASP A 405 -11.54 -18.12 13.76
N PRO A 406 -12.39 -17.92 12.73
CA PRO A 406 -13.69 -18.57 12.66
C PRO A 406 -13.61 -20.10 12.58
N ARG A 407 -12.47 -20.66 12.15
CA ARG A 407 -12.25 -22.10 12.00
C ARG A 407 -11.92 -22.78 13.33
N THR A 408 -11.11 -22.11 14.16
CA THR A 408 -10.54 -22.69 15.39
C THR A 408 -11.08 -22.06 16.66
N GLN A 409 -11.80 -20.94 16.55
CA GLN A 409 -12.27 -20.10 17.65
C GLN A 409 -11.14 -19.56 18.54
N GLN A 410 -9.89 -19.60 18.07
CA GLN A 410 -8.75 -19.09 18.80
C GLN A 410 -8.59 -17.57 18.60
N PRO A 411 -8.16 -16.84 19.64
CA PRO A 411 -7.87 -15.42 19.52
C PRO A 411 -6.57 -15.22 18.73
N VAL A 412 -6.61 -14.33 17.74
CA VAL A 412 -5.47 -14.00 16.86
C VAL A 412 -5.35 -12.48 16.72
N TRP A 413 -4.18 -12.00 16.33
CA TRP A 413 -4.00 -10.64 15.84
C TRP A 413 -4.15 -10.64 14.32
N VAL A 414 -4.88 -9.67 13.78
CA VAL A 414 -4.98 -9.44 12.33
C VAL A 414 -4.31 -8.13 11.96
N GLY A 415 -3.45 -8.19 10.95
CA GLY A 415 -2.74 -7.04 10.40
C GLY A 415 -2.74 -7.05 8.87
N VAL A 416 -2.19 -5.98 8.30
CA VAL A 416 -1.90 -5.86 6.87
C VAL A 416 -0.41 -5.66 6.71
N LEU A 417 0.21 -6.43 5.83
CA LEU A 417 1.59 -6.24 5.41
C LEU A 417 1.62 -5.70 3.98
N HIS A 418 2.73 -5.06 3.61
CA HIS A 418 3.00 -4.67 2.23
C HIS A 418 4.21 -5.38 1.69
N THR A 419 4.13 -5.67 0.40
CA THR A 419 5.30 -6.02 -0.40
C THR A 419 5.43 -5.06 -1.57
N LYS A 420 6.56 -5.12 -2.26
CA LYS A 420 6.77 -4.40 -3.50
C LYS A 420 7.69 -5.11 -4.46
N THR A 421 7.62 -4.79 -5.74
CA THR A 421 8.67 -5.17 -6.69
C THR A 421 10.01 -4.53 -6.32
N PRO A 422 11.13 -5.28 -6.38
CA PRO A 422 12.45 -4.78 -6.01
C PRO A 422 12.89 -3.66 -6.96
N SER A 423 13.75 -2.76 -6.46
CA SER A 423 14.48 -1.83 -7.33
C SER A 423 15.33 -2.62 -8.32
N GLN A 424 15.43 -2.16 -9.58
CA GLN A 424 16.08 -2.82 -10.73
C GLN A 424 17.59 -3.12 -10.59
N GLY A 425 18.15 -3.02 -9.39
CA GLY A 425 19.58 -3.02 -9.13
C GLY A 425 20.28 -4.37 -9.13
N ASN A 426 19.63 -5.53 -8.94
CA ASN A 426 20.37 -6.82 -8.81
C ASN A 426 19.55 -8.13 -8.94
N ARG A 427 18.25 -8.11 -9.23
CA ARG A 427 17.45 -9.34 -9.39
C ARG A 427 16.93 -9.44 -10.82
N GLN A 428 16.77 -10.68 -11.30
CA GLN A 428 16.34 -11.04 -12.66
C GLN A 428 15.34 -10.01 -13.20
N ARG A 429 15.71 -9.37 -14.31
CA ARG A 429 14.79 -8.50 -15.06
C ARG A 429 13.74 -9.40 -15.69
N VAL A 430 12.68 -9.66 -14.97
CA VAL A 430 11.47 -10.22 -15.57
C VAL A 430 10.90 -9.12 -16.44
N ALA A 431 10.76 -9.41 -17.74
CA ALA A 431 10.26 -8.44 -18.70
C ALA A 431 8.90 -7.90 -18.22
N ASN A 432 8.65 -6.62 -18.47
CA ASN A 432 7.37 -5.96 -18.14
C ASN A 432 7.02 -5.90 -16.64
N VAL A 433 8.00 -6.07 -15.73
CA VAL A 433 7.84 -5.81 -14.30
C VAL A 433 8.57 -4.53 -13.93
N THR A 434 7.83 -3.50 -13.53
CA THR A 434 8.40 -2.22 -13.12
C THR A 434 8.63 -2.18 -11.60
N ALA A 435 9.64 -1.41 -11.17
CA ALA A 435 10.11 -1.41 -9.79
C ALA A 435 9.29 -0.51 -8.86
N ASN A 436 9.25 -0.85 -7.56
CA ASN A 436 8.51 -0.13 -6.52
C ASN A 436 7.00 -0.08 -6.77
N HIS A 437 6.42 -1.22 -7.13
CA HIS A 437 4.98 -1.45 -7.23
C HIS A 437 4.53 -2.15 -5.98
N TYR A 438 3.59 -1.57 -5.23
CA TYR A 438 3.20 -2.04 -3.91
C TYR A 438 1.89 -2.82 -3.95
N LEU A 439 1.84 -3.87 -3.14
CA LEU A 439 0.67 -4.71 -2.91
C LEU A 439 0.53 -4.97 -1.42
N SER A 440 -0.68 -5.27 -0.99
CA SER A 440 -1.03 -5.55 0.40
C SER A 440 -1.44 -7.00 0.58
N GLN A 441 -1.35 -7.50 1.80
CA GLN A 441 -1.79 -8.84 2.18
C GLN A 441 -2.28 -8.78 3.63
N PHE A 442 -3.44 -9.36 3.92
CA PHE A 442 -3.86 -9.60 5.29
C PHE A 442 -3.10 -10.80 5.82
N TYR A 443 -2.80 -10.77 7.11
CA TYR A 443 -2.20 -11.89 7.80
C TYR A 443 -2.75 -11.96 9.22
N ALA A 444 -2.72 -13.17 9.79
CA ALA A 444 -3.09 -13.40 11.17
C ALA A 444 -1.99 -14.18 11.90
N PHE A 445 -1.79 -13.88 13.18
CA PHE A 445 -0.83 -14.57 14.05
C PHE A 445 -1.38 -14.74 15.47
N GLU A 446 -0.80 -15.68 16.21
CA GLU A 446 -1.20 -15.97 17.60
C GLU A 446 -1.07 -14.74 18.51
N GLN A 447 -2.00 -14.56 19.46
CA GLN A 447 -1.91 -13.45 20.42
C GLN A 447 -0.88 -13.66 21.53
N ALA A 448 -0.40 -14.88 21.70
CA ALA A 448 0.57 -15.28 22.70
C ALA A 448 1.84 -15.82 22.03
N PRO A 449 2.98 -15.83 22.73
CA PRO A 449 4.19 -16.47 22.24
C PRO A 449 3.92 -17.92 21.81
N PRO A 450 4.52 -18.38 20.70
CA PRO A 450 5.62 -17.74 19.97
C PRO A 450 5.19 -16.77 18.84
N PHE A 451 3.91 -16.37 18.77
CA PHE A 451 3.37 -15.48 17.74
C PHE A 451 3.44 -16.07 16.33
N ASN A 452 3.14 -17.36 16.18
CA ASN A 452 3.19 -18.01 14.87
C ASN A 452 2.17 -17.39 13.92
N LEU A 453 2.51 -17.33 12.63
CA LEU A 453 1.54 -17.00 11.60
C LEU A 453 0.56 -18.17 11.44
N VAL A 454 -0.74 -17.87 11.44
CA VAL A 454 -1.81 -18.87 11.34
C VAL A 454 -2.65 -18.74 10.08
N ALA A 455 -2.60 -17.59 9.40
CA ALA A 455 -3.22 -17.37 8.11
C ALA A 455 -2.55 -16.23 7.32
N LEU A 456 -2.60 -16.33 6.00
CA LEU A 456 -2.17 -15.32 5.03
C LEU A 456 -3.23 -15.22 3.94
N SER A 457 -3.65 -14.02 3.57
CA SER A 457 -4.49 -13.85 2.37
C SER A 457 -3.66 -13.97 1.09
N GLY A 458 -4.29 -13.96 -0.09
CA GLY A 458 -3.59 -13.56 -1.32
C GLY A 458 -3.14 -12.08 -1.26
N PHE A 459 -2.26 -11.66 -2.17
CA PHE A 459 -1.98 -10.23 -2.34
C PHE A 459 -3.19 -9.53 -2.98
N PHE A 460 -3.41 -8.27 -2.61
CA PHE A 460 -4.52 -7.46 -3.10
C PHE A 460 -4.12 -5.99 -3.24
N CYS A 461 -4.94 -5.26 -3.97
CA CYS A 461 -4.99 -3.80 -3.97
C CYS A 461 -6.46 -3.36 -4.09
N LEU A 462 -6.82 -2.27 -3.41
CA LEU A 462 -8.21 -1.77 -3.29
C LEU A 462 -8.63 -0.89 -4.49
N GLY A 463 -7.94 -1.04 -5.62
CA GLY A 463 -8.18 -0.31 -6.85
C GLY A 463 -8.01 1.21 -6.77
N PHE A 464 -8.38 1.90 -7.86
CA PHE A 464 -8.79 3.31 -7.79
C PHE A 464 -10.29 3.35 -7.48
N GLN A 465 -10.73 4.38 -6.75
CA GLN A 465 -12.15 4.56 -6.49
C GLN A 465 -12.83 5.08 -7.76
N ASP A 466 -13.66 4.25 -8.37
CA ASP A 466 -14.44 4.60 -9.57
C ASP A 466 -15.84 5.06 -9.14
N GLY A 467 -16.21 6.31 -9.42
CA GLY A 467 -17.53 6.85 -9.09
C GLY A 467 -17.60 8.38 -9.07
N ALA A 468 -18.64 8.96 -9.66
CA ALA A 468 -18.77 10.42 -9.85
C ALA A 468 -18.90 11.22 -8.53
N ASP A 469 -19.36 10.59 -7.46
CA ASP A 469 -19.91 11.36 -6.35
C ASP A 469 -18.88 11.87 -5.33
N ARG A 470 -17.65 11.34 -5.24
CA ARG A 470 -16.65 11.80 -4.24
C ARG A 470 -15.20 11.56 -4.63
N VAL A 471 -14.79 11.83 -5.87
CA VAL A 471 -13.37 11.72 -6.23
C VAL A 471 -12.60 12.88 -5.59
N HIS A 472 -11.70 12.58 -4.64
CA HIS A 472 -10.75 13.58 -4.14
C HIS A 472 -10.04 14.24 -5.32
N HIS A 473 -9.93 15.58 -5.32
CA HIS A 473 -9.43 16.32 -6.48
C HIS A 473 -8.06 15.79 -6.96
N LEU A 474 -7.14 15.48 -6.03
CA LEU A 474 -5.84 14.88 -6.36
C LEU A 474 -5.87 13.44 -6.93
N ALA A 475 -6.97 12.70 -6.82
CA ALA A 475 -7.02 11.32 -7.29
C ALA A 475 -6.79 11.24 -8.81
N GLN A 476 -7.34 12.20 -9.56
CA GLN A 476 -7.16 12.34 -11.00
C GLN A 476 -5.68 12.48 -11.37
N LEU A 477 -4.92 13.28 -10.61
CA LEU A 477 -3.48 13.50 -10.84
C LEU A 477 -2.65 12.24 -10.69
N SER A 478 -3.11 11.27 -9.90
CA SER A 478 -2.33 10.06 -9.61
C SER A 478 -2.72 8.84 -10.48
N SER A 479 -3.81 8.96 -11.25
CA SER A 479 -4.43 7.84 -12.00
C SER A 479 -3.55 7.28 -13.12
N TRP A 480 -2.61 8.08 -13.65
CA TRP A 480 -1.61 7.65 -14.63
C TRP A 480 -0.61 6.64 -14.05
N ARG A 481 -0.45 6.62 -12.72
CA ARG A 481 0.56 5.84 -12.04
C ARG A 481 -0.04 4.52 -11.53
N ARG A 482 -0.23 3.59 -12.46
CA ARG A 482 -0.86 2.28 -12.22
C ARG A 482 0.14 1.18 -11.87
N LEU A 483 -0.37 0.11 -11.29
CA LEU A 483 0.34 -1.14 -11.04
C LEU A 483 0.61 -1.85 -12.37
N GLU A 484 1.87 -2.16 -12.67
CA GLU A 484 2.34 -2.86 -13.86
C GLU A 484 3.17 -4.08 -13.44
N LEU A 485 2.62 -5.27 -13.62
CA LEU A 485 3.29 -6.56 -13.37
C LEU A 485 2.99 -7.49 -14.53
N GLY A 486 3.75 -7.39 -15.63
CA GLY A 486 3.45 -8.09 -16.88
C GLY A 486 2.30 -7.46 -17.67
N ILE A 487 1.26 -7.04 -16.96
CA ILE A 487 0.10 -6.29 -17.44
C ILE A 487 -0.18 -5.09 -16.54
N THR A 488 -0.99 -4.15 -17.02
CA THR A 488 -1.48 -3.01 -16.23
C THR A 488 -2.77 -3.37 -15.51
N PHE A 489 -2.79 -3.18 -14.19
CA PHE A 489 -3.94 -3.42 -13.32
C PHE A 489 -4.66 -2.11 -13.00
N ASN A 490 -5.96 -2.16 -12.69
CA ASN A 490 -6.69 -0.99 -12.16
C ASN A 490 -6.34 -0.74 -10.68
N CYS A 491 -5.06 -0.62 -10.37
CA CYS A 491 -4.55 -0.39 -9.02
C CYS A 491 -3.48 0.69 -9.01
N PRO A 492 -3.36 1.46 -7.91
CA PRO A 492 -2.29 2.42 -7.79
C PRO A 492 -0.95 1.71 -7.69
N ARG A 493 0.08 2.32 -8.28
CA ARG A 493 1.47 1.82 -8.17
C ARG A 493 1.95 1.76 -6.73
N ILE A 494 1.55 2.72 -5.89
CA ILE A 494 1.77 2.67 -4.44
C ILE A 494 0.41 2.53 -3.78
N HIS A 495 0.05 1.29 -3.44
CA HIS A 495 -1.05 0.95 -2.55
C HIS A 495 -0.48 0.73 -1.15
N PHE A 496 -0.84 1.57 -0.17
CA PHE A 496 -0.19 1.55 1.14
C PHE A 496 -1.19 1.68 2.30
N VAL A 497 -1.74 0.55 2.74
CA VAL A 497 -2.58 0.46 3.94
C VAL A 497 -1.75 0.67 5.21
N SER A 498 -1.84 1.82 5.86
CA SER A 498 -1.02 2.21 7.02
C SER A 498 -1.75 2.18 8.37
N GLY A 499 -3.05 1.88 8.39
CA GLY A 499 -3.83 1.73 9.62
C GLY A 499 -5.01 0.78 9.45
N ILE A 500 -5.40 0.13 10.54
CA ILE A 500 -6.55 -0.78 10.64
C ILE A 500 -7.13 -0.63 12.05
N THR A 501 -8.44 -0.44 12.15
CA THR A 501 -9.18 -0.37 13.41
C THR A 501 -10.61 -0.89 13.21
N PHE A 502 -11.28 -1.32 14.28
CA PHE A 502 -12.73 -1.50 14.21
C PHE A 502 -13.43 -0.14 14.05
N LYS A 503 -14.58 -0.15 13.39
CA LYS A 503 -15.47 1.00 13.34
C LYS A 503 -16.10 1.21 14.72
N ALA A 504 -15.97 2.40 15.26
CA ALA A 504 -16.62 2.83 16.49
C ALA A 504 -18.14 2.62 16.36
N GLY A 505 -18.72 1.91 17.33
CA GLY A 505 -20.16 1.59 17.33
C GLY A 505 -20.56 0.38 16.49
N ASP A 506 -19.67 -0.15 15.65
CA ASP A 506 -19.96 -1.27 14.74
C ASP A 506 -18.76 -2.23 14.62
N PRO A 507 -18.68 -3.28 15.46
CA PRO A 507 -17.60 -4.24 15.41
C PRO A 507 -17.66 -5.18 14.19
N SER A 508 -18.73 -5.15 13.39
CA SER A 508 -18.85 -5.93 12.15
C SER A 508 -18.18 -5.27 10.95
N THR A 509 -17.61 -4.07 11.17
CA THR A 509 -16.92 -3.28 10.16
C THR A 509 -15.55 -2.87 10.69
N ILE A 510 -14.54 -2.96 9.84
CA ILE A 510 -13.23 -2.35 10.07
C ILE A 510 -13.06 -1.10 9.21
N VAL A 511 -12.17 -0.22 9.64
CA VAL A 511 -11.71 0.93 8.88
C VAL A 511 -10.25 0.72 8.50
N LEU A 512 -9.97 0.69 7.20
CA LEU A 512 -8.63 0.68 6.65
C LEU A 512 -8.19 2.11 6.30
N ALA A 513 -7.00 2.51 6.75
CA ALA A 513 -6.38 3.77 6.35
C ALA A 513 -5.39 3.50 5.20
N LEU A 514 -5.66 4.07 4.03
CA LEU A 514 -4.96 3.81 2.77
C LEU A 514 -4.29 5.08 2.23
N GLY A 515 -2.99 4.99 1.97
CA GLY A 515 -2.25 5.93 1.15
C GLY A 515 -2.24 5.50 -0.30
N VAL A 516 -2.54 6.43 -1.20
CA VAL A 516 -2.57 6.17 -2.65
C VAL A 516 -1.49 6.98 -3.35
N ASN A 517 -0.54 6.30 -4.01
CA ASN A 517 0.51 6.90 -4.84
C ASN A 517 1.36 7.96 -4.11
N ASP A 518 1.51 7.88 -2.78
CA ASP A 518 2.08 8.94 -1.92
C ASP A 518 1.54 10.32 -2.35
N CYS A 519 0.21 10.40 -2.49
CA CYS A 519 -0.47 11.55 -3.05
C CYS A 519 -1.65 12.03 -2.22
N TYR A 520 -2.55 11.12 -1.85
CA TYR A 520 -3.71 11.42 -1.03
C TYR A 520 -4.03 10.25 -0.09
N SER A 521 -4.92 10.54 0.87
CA SER A 521 -5.36 9.63 1.92
C SER A 521 -6.81 9.19 1.70
N LEU A 522 -7.11 7.97 2.11
CA LEU A 522 -8.46 7.41 2.10
C LEU A 522 -8.70 6.56 3.34
N PHE A 523 -9.91 6.62 3.88
CA PHE A 523 -10.41 5.63 4.84
C PHE A 523 -11.49 4.79 4.18
N LEU A 524 -11.38 3.47 4.32
CA LEU A 524 -12.30 2.50 3.71
C LEU A 524 -12.99 1.71 4.81
N GLU A 525 -14.33 1.71 4.80
CA GLU A 525 -15.15 0.84 5.64
C GLU A 525 -15.29 -0.52 4.95
N VAL A 526 -14.84 -1.58 5.61
CA VAL A 526 -14.77 -2.95 5.10
C VAL A 526 -15.46 -3.91 6.08
N PRO A 527 -16.40 -4.77 5.63
CA PRO A 527 -17.01 -5.80 6.47
C PRO A 527 -15.97 -6.78 7.02
N THR A 528 -16.11 -7.18 8.28
CA THR A 528 -15.24 -8.20 8.87
C THR A 528 -15.36 -9.54 8.14
N SER A 529 -16.55 -9.87 7.64
CA SER A 529 -16.79 -11.09 6.86
C SER A 529 -15.95 -11.19 5.59
N SER A 530 -15.65 -10.06 4.93
CA SER A 530 -14.77 -10.04 3.75
C SER A 530 -13.32 -10.36 4.13
N VAL A 531 -12.88 -9.90 5.31
CA VAL A 531 -11.55 -10.25 5.84
C VAL A 531 -11.49 -11.72 6.24
N ASP A 532 -12.57 -12.26 6.81
CA ASP A 532 -12.66 -13.68 7.14
C ASP A 532 -12.60 -14.56 5.88
N GLU A 533 -13.30 -14.14 4.81
CA GLU A 533 -13.22 -14.76 3.50
C GLU A 533 -11.80 -14.76 2.95
N MET A 534 -11.13 -13.62 3.00
CA MET A 534 -9.75 -13.47 2.56
C MET A 534 -8.75 -14.35 3.32
N LEU A 535 -8.87 -14.42 4.64
CA LEU A 535 -7.87 -15.06 5.50
C LEU A 535 -8.14 -16.55 5.72
N PHE A 536 -9.40 -16.94 5.87
CA PHE A 536 -9.76 -18.22 6.48
C PHE A 536 -10.59 -19.13 5.57
N GLN A 537 -11.15 -18.66 4.44
CA GLN A 537 -11.98 -19.50 3.54
C GLN A 537 -11.18 -20.38 2.55
N CYS A 538 -10.02 -20.88 2.95
CA CYS A 538 -9.41 -21.99 2.23
C CYS A 538 -10.09 -23.30 2.66
N PRO A 539 -10.61 -24.14 1.74
CA PRO A 539 -10.97 -25.49 2.10
C PRO A 539 -9.73 -26.20 2.67
N PRO A 540 -9.85 -27.05 3.70
CA PRO A 540 -8.75 -27.94 4.03
C PRO A 540 -8.40 -28.74 2.77
N GLY A 541 -7.19 -28.51 2.24
CA GLY A 541 -6.66 -29.21 1.07
C GLY A 541 -6.25 -30.63 1.38
#